data_AF-A0AAW9JBX8-F1
#
_entry.id   AF-A0AAW9JBX8-F1
#
_cell.length_a   1.000
_cell.length_b   1.000
_cell.length_c   1.000
_cell.angle_alpha   90.00
_cell.angle_beta   90.00
_cell.angle_gamma   90.00
#
_symmetry.space_group_name_H-M   'P 1'
#
loop_
_entity.id
_entity.type
_entity.pdbx_description
1 polymer ?
#
loop_
_entity_poly.entity_id
_entity_poly.type
_entity_poly.pdbx_seq_one_letter_code
_entity_poly.pdbx_strand_id
1 'polypeptide(L)'
;MLSQEQWQDVVDMGIIICEKTGRALGVDANIFASYVATRYPLIYNKENFYNYKDEEGKWVKIEDMKMKTTLRQILHKYYQSLWNRRLEDEYIEALKRIVFFEGDLNSER
;
A
#
# COMPACT_ATOMS: atom_id res chain seq x y z
N MET A 1 -9.21 -4.95 -22.33
CA MET A 1 -10.10 -4.03 -21.58
C MET A 1 -10.28 -4.60 -20.19
N LEU A 2 -10.33 -3.75 -19.15
CA LEU A 2 -10.51 -4.20 -17.78
C LEU A 2 -11.92 -4.78 -17.58
N SER A 3 -12.05 -5.87 -16.82
CA SER A 3 -13.34 -6.38 -16.35
C SER A 3 -13.99 -5.41 -15.36
N GLN A 4 -15.28 -5.60 -15.07
CA GLN A 4 -15.98 -4.79 -14.06
C GLN A 4 -15.32 -4.89 -12.68
N GLU A 5 -14.85 -6.08 -12.30
CA GLU A 5 -14.11 -6.31 -11.06
C GLU A 5 -12.76 -5.57 -11.06
N GLN A 6 -12.03 -5.60 -12.17
CA GLN A 6 -10.78 -4.86 -12.31
C GLN A 6 -11.01 -3.35 -12.26
N TRP A 7 -12.11 -2.85 -12.80
CA TRP A 7 -12.51 -1.44 -12.67
C TRP A 7 -12.80 -1.06 -11.23
N GLN A 8 -13.52 -1.91 -10.50
CA GLN A 8 -13.78 -1.67 -9.08
C GLN A 8 -12.47 -1.63 -8.28
N ASP A 9 -11.56 -2.58 -8.51
CA ASP A 9 -10.27 -2.62 -7.80
C ASP A 9 -9.40 -1.39 -8.11
N VAL A 10 -9.46 -0.85 -9.33
CA VAL A 10 -8.80 0.40 -9.72
C VAL A 10 -9.36 1.61 -8.95
N VAL A 11 -10.69 1.67 -8.80
CA VAL A 11 -11.37 2.72 -8.02
C VAL A 11 -11.03 2.59 -6.54
N ASP A 12 -11.09 1.38 -6.00
CA ASP A 12 -10.76 1.07 -4.60
C ASP A 12 -9.29 1.41 -4.30
N MET A 13 -8.39 1.25 -5.27
CA MET A 13 -6.97 1.61 -5.17
C MET A 13 -6.75 3.14 -5.18
N GLY A 14 -7.78 3.94 -5.47
CA GLY A 14 -7.70 5.39 -5.51
C GLY A 14 -7.09 5.96 -6.79
N ILE A 15 -7.07 5.18 -7.88
CA ILE A 15 -6.57 5.66 -9.17
C ILE A 15 -7.60 6.59 -9.80
N ILE A 16 -7.16 7.79 -10.15
CA ILE A 16 -7.98 8.81 -10.81
C ILE A 16 -7.86 8.62 -12.32
N ILE A 17 -8.99 8.42 -13.01
CA ILE A 17 -9.01 8.10 -14.45
C ILE A 17 -9.79 9.15 -15.22
N CYS A 18 -9.29 9.50 -16.39
CA CYS A 18 -10.05 10.24 -17.38
C CYS A 18 -11.05 9.30 -18.06
N GLU A 19 -12.34 9.41 -17.74
CA GLU A 19 -13.41 8.56 -18.29
C GLU A 19 -13.43 8.53 -19.84
N LYS A 20 -13.10 9.65 -20.48
CA LYS A 20 -13.09 9.76 -21.95
C LYS A 20 -11.96 8.99 -22.62
N THR A 21 -10.82 8.85 -21.96
CA THR A 21 -9.59 8.29 -22.57
C THR A 21 -9.11 7.00 -21.89
N GLY A 22 -9.65 6.65 -20.73
CA GLY A 22 -9.17 5.54 -19.89
C GLY A 22 -7.78 5.77 -19.31
N ARG A 23 -7.20 6.97 -19.48
CA ARG A 23 -5.86 7.31 -18.99
C ARG A 23 -5.92 7.63 -17.50
N ALA A 24 -5.00 7.03 -16.74
CA ALA A 24 -4.79 7.42 -15.36
C ALA A 24 -4.13 8.80 -15.26
N LEU A 25 -4.71 9.65 -14.43
CA LEU A 25 -4.31 11.05 -14.20
C LEU A 25 -3.52 11.20 -12.90
N GLY A 26 -3.72 10.31 -11.95
CA GLY A 26 -3.10 10.36 -10.63
C GLY A 26 -3.60 9.25 -9.72
N VAL A 27 -3.18 9.33 -8.47
CA VAL A 27 -3.59 8.43 -7.39
C VAL A 27 -3.82 9.29 -6.15
N ASP A 28 -4.91 9.05 -5.43
CA ASP A 28 -5.07 9.58 -4.07
C ASP A 28 -4.24 8.73 -3.11
N ALA A 29 -3.23 9.34 -2.50
CA ALA A 29 -2.30 8.67 -1.60
C ALA A 29 -2.98 8.07 -0.35
N ASN A 30 -4.03 8.70 0.18
CA ASN A 30 -4.74 8.22 1.36
C ASN A 30 -5.62 7.02 1.03
N ILE A 31 -6.30 7.07 -0.12
CA ILE A 31 -7.11 5.94 -0.60
C ILE A 31 -6.18 4.76 -0.91
N PHE A 32 -5.07 4.99 -1.62
CA PHE A 32 -4.09 3.94 -1.91
C PHE A 32 -3.51 3.32 -0.63
N ALA A 33 -3.15 4.14 0.36
CA ALA A 33 -2.66 3.65 1.63
C ALA A 33 -3.72 2.83 2.38
N SER A 34 -4.99 3.25 2.36
CA SER A 34 -6.11 2.51 2.96
C SER A 34 -6.36 1.19 2.23
N TYR A 35 -6.30 1.20 0.89
CA TYR A 35 -6.39 0.02 0.04
C TYR A 35 -5.34 -1.03 0.43
N VAL A 36 -4.09 -0.60 0.65
CA VAL A 36 -3.01 -1.47 1.10
C VAL A 36 -3.27 -1.96 2.53
N ALA A 37 -3.56 -1.08 3.48
CA ALA A 37 -3.77 -1.45 4.88
C ALA A 37 -4.88 -2.48 5.08
N THR A 38 -5.95 -2.43 4.28
CA THR A 38 -7.06 -3.40 4.35
C THR A 38 -6.75 -4.77 3.76
N ARG A 39 -5.73 -4.88 2.91
CA ARG A 39 -5.41 -6.11 2.15
C ARG A 39 -4.15 -6.81 2.63
N TYR A 40 -3.33 -6.15 3.42
CA TYR A 40 -2.06 -6.68 3.89
C TYR A 40 -1.96 -6.54 5.42
N PRO A 41 -1.58 -7.61 6.15
CA PRO A 41 -1.38 -7.56 7.59
C PRO A 41 -0.09 -6.80 7.91
N LEU A 42 -0.19 -5.46 7.93
CA LEU A 42 0.90 -4.52 8.10
C LEU A 42 0.71 -3.70 9.36
N ILE A 43 1.81 -3.41 10.04
CA ILE A 43 1.87 -2.39 11.09
C ILE A 43 3.12 -1.54 10.93
N TYR A 44 3.08 -0.34 11.51
CA TYR A 44 4.21 0.57 11.62
C TYR A 44 4.53 0.83 13.10
N ASN A 45 5.74 0.50 13.52
CA ASN A 45 6.21 0.62 14.90
C ASN A 45 7.71 0.96 14.91
N LYS A 46 8.15 1.82 15.85
CA LYS A 46 9.57 2.18 16.04
C LYS A 46 10.31 2.40 14.70
N GLU A 47 9.74 3.25 13.86
CA GLU A 47 10.25 3.66 12.53
C GLU A 47 10.25 2.61 11.41
N ASN A 48 9.75 1.39 11.65
CA ASN A 48 9.81 0.28 10.69
C ASN A 48 8.42 -0.29 10.38
N PHE A 49 8.27 -0.82 9.16
CA PHE A 49 7.11 -1.64 8.80
C PHE A 49 7.33 -3.10 9.20
N TYR A 50 6.26 -3.76 9.60
CA TYR A 50 6.26 -5.18 9.93
C TYR A 50 5.09 -5.88 9.24
N ASN A 51 5.29 -7.14 8.86
CA ASN A 51 4.21 -8.04 8.48
C ASN A 51 4.06 -9.18 9.49
N TYR A 52 2.82 -9.60 9.72
CA TYR A 52 2.59 -10.80 10.49
C TYR A 52 2.88 -12.05 9.64
N LYS A 53 3.65 -12.97 10.20
CA LYS A 53 3.96 -14.27 9.60
C LYS A 53 3.21 -15.34 10.37
N ASP A 54 2.07 -15.76 9.84
CA ASP A 54 1.19 -16.77 10.48
C ASP A 54 1.95 -18.06 10.83
N GLU A 55 2.79 -18.55 9.92
CA GLU A 55 3.62 -19.75 10.11
C GLU A 55 4.58 -19.63 11.31
N GLU A 56 5.02 -18.40 11.63
CA GLU A 56 5.96 -18.12 12.70
C GLU A 56 5.29 -17.53 13.95
N GLY A 57 3.99 -17.20 13.87
CA GLY A 57 3.22 -16.57 14.93
C GLY A 57 3.77 -15.21 15.39
N LYS A 58 4.43 -14.45 14.51
CA LYS A 58 5.16 -13.23 14.90
C LYS A 58 5.19 -12.14 13.83
N TRP A 59 5.41 -10.90 14.26
CA TRP A 59 5.69 -9.75 13.41
C TRP A 59 7.15 -9.74 12.98
N VAL A 60 7.37 -9.68 11.67
CA VAL A 60 8.69 -9.66 11.04
C VAL A 60 8.90 -8.31 10.35
N LYS A 61 10.06 -7.71 10.58
CA LYS A 61 10.43 -6.44 9.95
C LYS A 61 10.47 -6.59 8.43
N ILE A 62 9.96 -5.59 7.74
CA ILE A 62 10.07 -5.43 6.30
C ILE A 62 11.16 -4.40 6.03
N GLU A 63 12.13 -4.77 5.19
CA GLU A 63 13.14 -3.82 4.70
C GLU A 63 12.48 -2.68 3.91
N ASP A 64 12.91 -1.44 4.12
CA ASP A 64 12.32 -0.25 3.50
C ASP A 64 12.23 -0.35 1.97
N MET A 65 13.32 -0.79 1.33
CA MET A 65 13.34 -0.97 -0.13
C MET A 65 12.39 -2.08 -0.59
N LYS A 66 12.20 -3.12 0.22
CA LYS A 66 11.22 -4.17 -0.07
C LYS A 66 9.81 -3.60 0.03
N MET A 67 9.51 -2.81 1.06
CA MET A 67 8.22 -2.16 1.23
C MET A 67 7.90 -1.24 0.04
N LYS A 68 8.83 -0.35 -0.32
CA LYS A 68 8.72 0.54 -1.50
C LYS A 68 8.47 -0.24 -2.79
N THR A 69 9.23 -1.30 -3.00
CA THR A 69 9.08 -2.16 -4.19
C THR A 69 7.71 -2.83 -4.23
N THR A 70 7.22 -3.34 -3.10
CA THR A 70 5.90 -3.96 -3.00
C THR A 70 4.78 -2.96 -3.27
N LEU A 71 4.82 -1.77 -2.66
CA LEU A 71 3.84 -0.71 -2.92
C LEU A 71 3.82 -0.29 -4.39
N ARG A 72 5.00 -0.15 -4.99
CA ARG A 72 5.13 0.14 -6.42
C ARG A 72 4.53 -0.97 -7.29
N GLN A 73 4.76 -2.23 -6.96
CA GLN A 73 4.18 -3.37 -7.68
C GLN A 73 2.64 -3.39 -7.61
N ILE A 74 2.07 -3.05 -6.45
CA ILE A 74 0.62 -2.92 -6.28
C ILE A 74 0.07 -1.84 -7.22
N LEU A 75 0.68 -0.65 -7.23
CA LEU A 75 0.28 0.43 -8.11
C LEU A 75 0.43 0.07 -9.60
N HIS A 76 1.52 -0.63 -9.94
CA HIS A 76 1.83 -1.07 -11.29
C HIS A 76 0.91 -2.17 -11.82
N LYS A 77 0.08 -2.80 -10.97
CA LYS A 77 -0.91 -3.80 -11.39
C LYS A 77 -1.78 -3.29 -12.54
N TYR A 78 -2.11 -2.01 -12.53
CA TYR A 78 -2.94 -1.38 -13.57
C TYR A 78 -2.20 -0.32 -14.39
N TYR A 79 -1.39 0.54 -13.76
CA TYR A 79 -0.74 1.66 -14.44
C TYR A 79 0.71 1.87 -13.99
N GLN A 80 1.66 1.46 -14.82
CA GLN A 80 3.09 1.59 -14.55
C GLN A 80 3.60 3.04 -14.56
N SER A 81 2.89 3.94 -15.26
CA SER A 81 3.30 5.34 -15.45
C SER A 81 2.93 6.27 -14.29
N LEU A 82 2.13 5.82 -13.32
CA LEU A 82 1.68 6.64 -12.21
C LEU A 82 2.75 6.86 -11.14
N TRP A 83 3.64 5.87 -10.98
CA TRP A 83 4.66 5.92 -9.95
C TRP A 83 5.65 7.07 -10.21
N ASN A 84 5.89 7.86 -9.16
CA ASN A 84 6.98 8.81 -9.06
C ASN A 84 7.38 8.93 -7.58
N ARG A 85 8.56 9.50 -7.32
CA ARG A 85 9.10 9.60 -5.96
C ARG A 85 8.21 10.39 -5.00
N ARG A 86 7.63 11.52 -5.44
CA ARG A 86 6.75 12.34 -4.60
C ARG A 86 5.52 11.55 -4.15
N LEU A 87 4.87 10.87 -5.10
CA LEU A 87 3.71 10.05 -4.81
C LEU A 87 4.06 8.88 -3.87
N GLU A 88 5.23 8.25 -4.06
CA GLU A 88 5.72 7.22 -3.16
C GLU A 88 5.87 7.71 -1.71
N ASP A 89 6.49 8.87 -1.53
CA ASP A 89 6.64 9.45 -0.20
C ASP A 89 5.26 9.78 0.41
N GLU A 90 4.32 10.30 -0.37
CA GLU A 90 2.95 10.63 0.09
C GLU A 90 2.18 9.41 0.58
N TYR A 91 2.10 8.32 -0.20
CA TYR A 91 1.33 7.15 0.23
C TYR A 91 2.04 6.36 1.34
N ILE A 92 3.37 6.44 1.45
CA ILE A 92 4.09 5.81 2.57
C ILE A 92 3.77 6.56 3.86
N GLU A 93 3.81 7.89 3.85
CA GLU A 93 3.46 8.69 5.02
C GLU A 93 1.99 8.55 5.41
N ALA A 94 1.08 8.42 4.44
CA ALA A 94 -0.31 8.08 4.72
C ALA A 94 -0.43 6.69 5.36
N LEU A 95 0.27 5.68 4.80
CA LEU A 95 0.23 4.31 5.30
C LEU A 95 0.77 4.20 6.72
N LYS A 96 1.89 4.86 7.04
CA LYS A 96 2.45 4.90 8.41
C LYS A 96 1.42 5.34 9.45
N ARG A 97 0.59 6.34 9.12
CA ARG A 97 -0.46 6.85 10.02
C ARG A 97 -1.62 5.87 10.17
N ILE A 98 -2.00 5.19 9.08
CA ILE A 98 -3.12 4.24 9.07
C ILE A 98 -2.79 2.97 9.86
N VAL A 99 -1.58 2.44 9.70
CA VAL A 99 -1.17 1.17 10.33
C VAL A 99 -0.30 1.36 11.57
N PHE A 100 -0.34 2.55 12.17
CA PHE A 100 0.46 2.85 13.36
C PHE A 100 0.05 1.93 14.52
N PHE A 101 1.05 1.34 15.17
CA PHE A 101 0.86 0.52 16.36
C PHE A 101 1.79 0.99 17.47
N GLU A 102 1.19 1.42 18.58
CA GLU A 102 1.89 1.77 19.82
C GLU A 102 1.88 0.58 20.77
N GLY A 103 3.00 -0.13 20.83
CA GLY A 103 3.16 -1.32 21.66
C GLY A 103 4.44 -2.07 21.34
N ASP A 104 4.76 -3.07 22.15
CA ASP A 104 5.86 -3.98 21.87
C ASP A 104 5.39 -5.11 20.97
N LEU A 105 6.19 -5.40 19.96
CA LEU A 105 5.94 -6.50 19.04
C LEU A 105 6.50 -7.78 19.63
N ASN A 106 5.76 -8.88 19.47
CA ASN A 106 6.19 -10.22 19.89
C ASN A 106 6.48 -10.28 21.39
N SER A 107 5.76 -9.50 22.19
CA SER A 107 5.78 -9.56 23.65
C SER A 107 5.04 -10.82 24.12
N GLU A 108 5.61 -11.99 23.81
CA GLU A 108 5.46 -13.27 24.51
C GLU A 108 6.23 -14.37 23.74
N ARG A 109 7.37 -14.77 24.32
CA ARG A 109 7.76 -16.17 24.53
C ARG A 109 8.54 -16.26 25.82
#